data_AF-A0A4Q6F6D4-F1
#
_entry.id   AF-A0A4Q6F6D4-F1
#
_cell.length_a   1.000
_cell.length_b   1.000
_cell.length_c   1.000
_cell.angle_alpha   90.00
_cell.angle_beta   90.00
_cell.angle_gamma   90.00
#
_symmetry.space_group_name_H-M   'P 1'
#
loop_
_entity.id
_entity.type
_entity.pdbx_description
1 polymer ?
#
loop_
_entity_poly.entity_id
_entity_poly.type
_entity_poly.pdbx_seq_one_letter_code
_entity_poly.pdbx_strand_id
1 'polypeptide(L)'
;MMNSAVLRAEDLKFTNEGVKETTRAVILPLWNAYSFLSTYAEADGWKPSPELASGKAPAVKGEMDRWMISRLHTLMRDVHAEMEGYHLYNVVPRVLGFIEDLTNWYIRLSRRRFWAGEKTMSADTSEAYQTLYYVLVEFSKLFAPLAPFTAERIYQGLTEGLAQKGVAESVHLSDMPMPIEKLIDPALERRMELVRNVT
;
A
#
# COMPACT_ATOMS: atom_id res chain seq x y z
N MET A 1 -11.60 15.69 -1.02
CA MET A 1 -11.49 16.47 0.25
C MET A 1 -10.09 16.46 0.88
N MET A 2 -9.19 15.56 0.49
CA MET A 2 -7.89 15.42 1.16
C MET A 2 -6.78 16.33 0.58
N ASN A 3 -6.86 16.77 -0.68
CA ASN A 3 -5.99 17.82 -1.24
C ASN A 3 -6.75 19.16 -1.32
N SER A 4 -7.50 19.46 -0.25
CA SER A 4 -8.44 20.58 -0.20
C SER A 4 -7.73 21.88 0.16
N ALA A 5 -8.14 22.97 -0.50
CA ALA A 5 -7.84 24.36 -0.14
C ALA A 5 -7.96 24.63 1.38
N VAL A 6 -8.93 23.98 2.05
CA VAL A 6 -9.12 24.09 3.51
C VAL A 6 -7.88 23.72 4.32
N LEU A 7 -7.10 22.72 3.89
CA LEU A 7 -5.87 22.32 4.60
C LEU A 7 -4.75 23.36 4.47
N ARG A 8 -4.90 24.31 3.55
CA ARG A 8 -4.01 25.46 3.34
C ARG A 8 -4.64 26.78 3.78
N ALA A 9 -5.76 26.71 4.51
CA ALA A 9 -6.57 27.86 4.91
C ALA A 9 -7.10 28.70 3.72
N GLU A 10 -7.28 28.07 2.57
CA GLU A 10 -7.91 28.66 1.37
C GLU A 10 -9.38 28.23 1.26
N ASP A 11 -10.17 28.99 0.50
CA ASP A 11 -11.59 28.69 0.27
C ASP A 11 -11.79 27.42 -0.56
N LEU A 12 -12.61 26.49 -0.06
CA LEU A 12 -13.01 25.29 -0.80
C LEU A 12 -14.46 25.39 -1.27
N LYS A 13 -14.65 25.41 -2.59
CA LYS A 13 -15.96 25.20 -3.18
C LYS A 13 -16.31 23.71 -3.17
N PHE A 14 -17.18 23.31 -2.26
CA PHE A 14 -17.69 21.94 -2.22
C PHE A 14 -18.46 21.61 -3.52
N THR A 15 -18.13 20.47 -4.14
CA THR A 15 -18.86 19.96 -5.31
C THR A 15 -19.02 18.45 -5.19
N ASN A 16 -20.20 17.94 -5.60
CA ASN A 16 -20.44 16.50 -5.66
C ASN A 16 -19.47 15.79 -6.63
N GLU A 17 -19.06 16.49 -7.69
CA GLU A 17 -18.10 15.96 -8.66
C GLU A 17 -16.70 15.79 -8.04
N GLY A 18 -16.24 16.75 -7.23
CA GLY A 18 -14.96 16.63 -6.52
C GLY A 18 -14.94 15.51 -5.47
N VAL A 19 -16.09 15.20 -4.85
CA VAL A 19 -16.24 14.03 -3.98
C VAL A 19 -16.11 12.74 -4.79
N LYS A 20 -16.84 12.61 -5.90
CA LYS A 20 -16.75 11.44 -6.79
C LYS A 20 -15.33 11.21 -7.30
N GLU A 21 -14.64 12.27 -7.68
CA GLU A 21 -13.26 12.21 -8.17
C GLU A 21 -12.31 11.69 -7.08
N THR A 22 -12.45 12.19 -5.85
CA THR A 22 -11.66 11.68 -4.71
C THR A 22 -11.89 10.17 -4.52
N THR A 23 -13.14 9.71 -4.59
CA THR A 23 -13.45 8.28 -4.45
C THR A 23 -12.81 7.45 -5.57
N ARG A 24 -12.86 7.92 -6.83
CA ARG A 24 -12.27 7.25 -7.99
C ARG A 24 -10.75 7.22 -7.97
N ALA A 25 -10.12 8.27 -7.45
CA ALA A 25 -8.66 8.39 -7.41
C ALA A 25 -8.04 7.61 -6.23
N VAL A 26 -8.79 7.36 -5.15
CA VAL A 26 -8.23 6.81 -3.91
C VAL A 26 -8.86 5.48 -3.52
N ILE A 27 -10.18 5.47 -3.32
CA ILE A 27 -10.87 4.33 -2.73
C ILE A 27 -10.97 3.17 -3.73
N LEU A 28 -11.34 3.47 -4.98
CA LEU A 28 -11.49 2.46 -6.01
C LEU A 28 -10.16 1.75 -6.37
N PRO A 29 -9.02 2.45 -6.56
CA PRO A 29 -7.75 1.79 -6.85
C PRO A 29 -7.27 0.89 -5.71
N LEU A 30 -7.41 1.34 -4.45
CA LEU A 30 -7.06 0.52 -3.28
C LEU A 30 -7.97 -0.70 -3.14
N TRP A 31 -9.28 -0.53 -3.35
CA TRP A 31 -10.22 -1.65 -3.35
C TRP A 31 -9.89 -2.68 -4.42
N ASN A 32 -9.54 -2.21 -5.63
CA ASN A 32 -9.12 -3.07 -6.73
C ASN A 32 -7.81 -3.80 -6.42
N ALA A 33 -6.86 -3.14 -5.76
CA ALA A 33 -5.60 -3.77 -5.33
C ALA A 33 -5.82 -4.88 -4.31
N TYR A 34 -6.64 -4.61 -3.28
CA TYR A 34 -7.08 -5.61 -2.31
C TYR A 34 -7.81 -6.77 -3.00
N SER A 35 -8.81 -6.46 -3.84
CA SER A 35 -9.62 -7.48 -4.51
C SER A 35 -8.76 -8.37 -5.41
N PHE A 36 -7.81 -7.77 -6.13
CA PHE A 36 -6.82 -8.50 -6.92
C PHE A 36 -6.04 -9.48 -6.04
N LEU A 37 -5.42 -9.02 -4.95
CA LEU A 37 -4.66 -9.91 -4.06
C LEU A 37 -5.55 -11.04 -3.50
N SER A 38 -6.72 -10.72 -2.97
CA SER A 38 -7.62 -11.70 -2.36
C SER A 38 -8.07 -12.77 -3.35
N THR A 39 -8.48 -12.39 -4.57
CA THR A 39 -8.94 -13.34 -5.59
C THR A 39 -7.85 -14.31 -5.99
N TYR A 40 -6.63 -13.83 -6.23
CA TYR A 40 -5.52 -14.68 -6.65
C TYR A 40 -4.97 -15.52 -5.48
N ALA A 41 -4.87 -14.95 -4.28
CA ALA A 41 -4.45 -15.70 -3.09
C ALA A 41 -5.43 -16.83 -2.75
N GLU A 42 -6.75 -16.61 -2.89
CA GLU A 42 -7.76 -17.64 -2.72
C GLU A 42 -7.62 -18.75 -3.78
N ALA A 43 -7.47 -18.38 -5.04
CA ALA A 43 -7.32 -19.32 -6.15
C ALA A 43 -6.08 -20.22 -6.00
N ASP A 44 -4.97 -19.65 -5.53
CA ASP A 44 -3.70 -20.36 -5.36
C ASP A 44 -3.54 -20.99 -3.96
N GLY A 45 -4.54 -20.81 -3.06
CA GLY A 45 -4.46 -21.26 -1.67
C GLY A 45 -3.32 -20.61 -0.87
N TRP A 46 -2.85 -19.44 -1.29
CA TRP A 46 -1.76 -18.72 -0.65
C TRP A 46 -2.20 -18.09 0.67
N LYS A 47 -1.35 -18.16 1.69
CA LYS A 47 -1.57 -17.53 2.99
C LYS A 47 -0.27 -16.88 3.50
N PRO A 48 -0.35 -15.74 4.20
CA PRO A 48 0.82 -15.11 4.77
C PRO A 48 1.44 -16.00 5.86
N SER A 49 2.77 -15.97 5.96
CA SER A 49 3.46 -16.58 7.10
C SER A 49 3.14 -15.79 8.39
N PRO A 50 3.27 -16.39 9.58
CA PRO A 50 3.08 -15.67 10.84
C PRO A 50 3.97 -14.43 10.97
N GLU A 51 5.22 -14.53 10.50
CA GLU A 51 6.16 -13.40 10.50
C GLU A 51 5.66 -12.26 9.60
N LEU A 52 5.22 -12.57 8.38
CA LEU A 52 4.71 -11.57 7.45
C LEU A 52 3.44 -10.90 7.98
N ALA A 53 2.53 -11.69 8.55
CA ALA A 53 1.30 -11.21 9.16
C ALA A 53 1.55 -10.28 10.36
N SER A 54 2.64 -10.50 11.10
CA SER A 54 3.07 -9.63 12.21
C SER A 54 3.72 -8.31 11.77
N GLY A 55 3.82 -8.06 10.46
CA GLY A 55 4.44 -6.83 9.92
C GLY A 55 5.95 -6.94 9.69
N LYS A 56 6.52 -8.14 9.69
CA LYS A 56 7.93 -8.32 9.26
C LYS A 56 8.02 -8.18 7.75
N ALA A 57 8.82 -7.22 7.29
CA ALA A 57 9.08 -7.02 5.87
C ALA A 57 9.65 -8.31 5.23
N PRO A 58 9.12 -8.75 4.07
CA PRO A 58 9.61 -9.94 3.40
C PRO A 58 11.00 -9.72 2.80
N ALA A 59 11.82 -10.77 2.80
CA ALA A 59 13.12 -10.75 2.14
C ALA A 59 12.94 -11.11 0.66
N VAL A 60 12.85 -10.10 -0.19
CA VAL A 60 12.64 -10.24 -1.63
C VAL A 60 13.89 -9.87 -2.43
N LYS A 61 14.08 -10.54 -3.57
CA LYS A 61 15.22 -10.32 -4.47
C LYS A 61 14.81 -9.54 -5.71
N GLY A 62 13.57 -9.68 -6.16
CA GLY A 62 13.04 -8.98 -7.32
C GLY A 62 13.17 -7.46 -7.21
N GLU A 63 13.71 -6.79 -8.23
CA GLU A 63 13.87 -5.32 -8.20
C GLU A 63 12.52 -4.61 -8.07
N MET A 64 11.47 -5.14 -8.71
CA MET A 64 10.12 -4.56 -8.66
C MET A 64 9.53 -4.62 -7.24
N ASP A 65 9.75 -5.74 -6.54
CA ASP A 65 9.28 -5.94 -5.17
C ASP A 65 10.05 -5.07 -4.18
N ARG A 66 11.39 -5.05 -4.32
CA ARG A 66 12.26 -4.16 -3.54
C ARG A 66 11.89 -2.69 -3.73
N TRP A 67 11.58 -2.29 -4.96
CA TRP A 67 11.13 -0.94 -5.27
C TRP A 67 9.82 -0.62 -4.54
N MET A 68 8.82 -1.49 -4.60
CA MET A 68 7.53 -1.24 -3.95
C MET A 68 7.67 -1.13 -2.42
N ILE A 69 8.49 -1.98 -1.81
CA ILE A 69 8.80 -1.93 -0.37
C ILE A 69 9.56 -0.62 -0.03
N SER A 70 10.52 -0.22 -0.85
CA SER A 70 11.23 1.06 -0.69
C SER A 70 10.27 2.24 -0.73
N ARG A 71 9.39 2.29 -1.73
CA ARG A 71 8.37 3.33 -1.87
C ARG A 71 7.45 3.41 -0.66
N LEU A 72 7.07 2.26 -0.08
CA LEU A 72 6.25 2.20 1.14
C LEU A 72 6.99 2.81 2.33
N HIS A 73 8.26 2.44 2.57
CA HIS A 73 9.02 2.99 3.68
C HIS A 73 9.40 4.47 3.48
N THR A 74 9.66 4.90 2.25
CA THR A 74 9.79 6.32 1.89
C THR A 74 8.50 7.08 2.22
N LEU A 75 7.34 6.54 1.86
CA LEU A 75 6.05 7.13 2.22
C LEU A 75 5.89 7.21 3.74
N MET A 76 6.15 6.13 4.49
CA MET A 76 6.07 6.14 5.95
C MET A 76 6.92 7.25 6.55
N ARG A 77 8.20 7.34 6.16
CA ARG A 77 9.13 8.36 6.65
C ARG A 77 8.58 9.77 6.39
N ASP A 78 8.15 10.02 5.17
CA ASP A 78 7.66 11.33 4.78
C ASP A 78 6.34 11.67 5.53
N VAL A 79 5.43 10.71 5.68
CA VAL A 79 4.18 10.91 6.43
C VAL A 79 4.46 11.22 7.90
N HIS A 80 5.36 10.47 8.55
CA HIS A 80 5.76 10.75 9.93
C HIS A 80 6.34 12.16 10.09
N ALA A 81 7.27 12.55 9.23
CA ALA A 81 7.88 13.88 9.27
C ALA A 81 6.86 15.02 9.08
N GLU A 82 5.93 14.87 8.13
CA GLU A 82 4.89 15.89 7.88
C GLU A 82 3.84 15.91 9.00
N MET A 83 3.49 14.76 9.60
CA MET A 83 2.54 14.68 10.70
C MET A 83 3.11 15.24 12.00
N GLU A 84 4.40 15.05 12.29
CA GLU A 84 5.10 15.70 13.41
C GLU A 84 5.04 17.23 13.31
N GLY A 85 5.12 17.76 12.08
CA GLY A 85 4.98 19.19 11.79
C GLY A 85 3.54 19.70 11.63
N TYR A 86 2.53 18.84 11.78
CA TYR A 86 1.11 19.15 11.49
C TYR A 86 0.84 19.62 10.04
N HIS A 87 1.71 19.27 9.09
CA HIS A 87 1.62 19.65 7.68
C HIS A 87 0.78 18.65 6.86
N LEU A 88 -0.48 18.46 7.24
CA LEU A 88 -1.38 17.48 6.60
C LEU A 88 -1.55 17.69 5.09
N TYR A 89 -1.42 18.93 4.61
CA TYR A 89 -1.51 19.27 3.19
C TYR A 89 -0.38 18.65 2.34
N ASN A 90 0.75 18.26 2.95
CA ASN A 90 1.86 17.59 2.29
C ASN A 90 1.72 16.05 2.30
N VAL A 91 0.97 15.50 3.25
CA VAL A 91 0.75 14.04 3.38
C VAL A 91 -0.03 13.51 2.19
N VAL A 92 -1.11 14.20 1.82
CA VAL A 92 -2.08 13.67 0.85
C VAL A 92 -1.50 13.50 -0.56
N PRO A 93 -0.78 14.48 -1.13
CA PRO A 93 -0.13 14.29 -2.43
C PRO A 93 0.81 13.08 -2.45
N ARG A 94 1.53 12.81 -1.36
CA ARG A 94 2.43 11.66 -1.24
C ARG A 94 1.67 10.33 -1.22
N VAL A 95 0.56 10.28 -0.49
CA VAL A 95 -0.33 9.11 -0.45
C VAL A 95 -0.94 8.84 -1.83
N LEU A 96 -1.39 9.87 -2.54
CA LEU A 96 -1.92 9.72 -3.90
C LEU A 96 -0.87 9.19 -4.87
N GLY A 97 0.34 9.73 -4.84
CA GLY A 97 1.45 9.25 -5.67
C GLY A 97 1.80 7.79 -5.36
N PHE A 98 1.76 7.38 -4.09
CA PHE A 98 1.97 5.99 -3.72
C PHE A 98 0.87 5.04 -4.22
N ILE A 99 -0.40 5.45 -4.18
CA ILE A 99 -1.51 4.67 -4.73
C ILE A 99 -1.32 4.46 -6.23
N GLU A 100 -0.85 5.49 -6.94
CA GLU A 100 -0.49 5.40 -8.36
C GLU A 100 0.68 4.43 -8.59
N ASP A 101 1.75 4.52 -7.80
CA ASP A 101 2.89 3.59 -7.83
C ASP A 101 2.43 2.14 -7.64
N LEU A 102 1.59 1.89 -6.64
CA LEU A 102 1.08 0.57 -6.31
C LEU A 102 0.21 -0.01 -7.43
N THR A 103 -0.73 0.77 -7.95
CA THR A 103 -1.77 0.26 -8.84
C THR A 103 -1.36 0.27 -10.31
N ASN A 104 -0.84 1.40 -10.80
CA ASN A 104 -0.52 1.60 -12.22
C ASN A 104 0.87 1.08 -12.60
N TRP A 105 1.78 0.93 -11.64
CA TRP A 105 3.13 0.44 -11.93
C TRP A 105 3.36 -0.95 -11.35
N TYR A 106 3.28 -1.10 -10.03
CA TYR A 106 3.56 -2.38 -9.38
C TYR A 106 2.59 -3.49 -9.79
N ILE A 107 1.29 -3.32 -9.53
CA ILE A 107 0.30 -4.34 -9.86
C ILE A 107 0.27 -4.56 -11.38
N ARG A 108 0.18 -3.49 -12.18
CA ARG A 108 0.11 -3.61 -13.65
C ARG A 108 1.26 -4.45 -14.23
N LEU A 109 2.51 -4.17 -13.83
CA LEU A 109 3.69 -4.89 -14.35
C LEU A 109 3.84 -6.28 -13.71
N SER A 110 3.39 -6.46 -12.48
CA SER A 110 3.50 -7.73 -11.77
C SER A 110 2.35 -8.70 -12.04
N ARG A 111 1.27 -8.29 -12.74
CA ARG A 111 0.08 -9.14 -13.00
C ARG A 111 0.40 -10.54 -13.52
N ARG A 112 1.38 -10.68 -14.42
CA ARG A 112 1.77 -11.98 -14.99
C ARG A 112 2.34 -12.93 -13.94
N ARG A 113 2.95 -12.41 -12.87
CA ARG A 113 3.54 -13.20 -11.79
C ARG A 113 2.47 -13.88 -10.95
N PHE A 114 1.30 -13.26 -10.80
CA PHE A 114 0.12 -13.83 -10.11
C PHE A 114 -0.66 -14.83 -10.96
N TRP A 115 -0.37 -14.93 -12.27
CA TRP A 115 -1.01 -15.87 -13.18
C TRP A 115 0.00 -16.93 -13.63
N ALA A 116 0.57 -17.66 -12.68
CA ALA A 116 1.36 -18.83 -13.00
C ALA A 116 0.41 -20.04 -12.99
N GLY A 117 -0.01 -20.52 -14.17
CA GLY A 117 -0.75 -21.78 -14.32
C GLY A 117 0.08 -23.04 -13.99
N GLU A 118 1.08 -22.90 -13.10
CA GLU A 118 1.98 -23.95 -12.68
C GLU A 118 1.36 -24.72 -11.52
N LYS A 119 1.59 -26.04 -11.47
CA LYS A 119 1.12 -26.89 -10.35
C LYS A 119 1.77 -26.54 -9.01
N THR A 120 2.83 -25.72 -9.00
CA THR A 120 3.59 -25.37 -7.81
C THR A 120 3.98 -23.89 -7.90
N MET A 121 3.79 -23.17 -6.80
CA MET A 121 4.12 -21.76 -6.68
C MET A 121 5.62 -21.52 -6.93
N SER A 122 5.95 -20.70 -7.94
CA SER A 122 7.33 -20.31 -8.18
C SER A 122 7.85 -19.38 -7.07
N ALA A 123 9.17 -19.33 -6.88
CA ALA A 123 9.78 -18.39 -5.93
C ALA A 123 9.43 -16.93 -6.27
N ASP A 124 9.39 -16.60 -7.56
CA ASP A 124 9.05 -15.26 -8.05
C ASP A 124 7.60 -14.88 -7.73
N THR A 125 6.65 -15.79 -7.97
CA THR A 125 5.24 -15.55 -7.61
C THR A 125 5.07 -15.41 -6.09
N SER A 126 5.79 -16.22 -5.31
CA SER A 126 5.79 -16.11 -3.85
C SER A 126 6.29 -14.75 -3.37
N GLU A 127 7.37 -14.20 -3.96
CA GLU A 127 7.86 -12.85 -3.63
C GLU A 127 6.81 -11.78 -3.96
N ALA A 128 6.10 -11.88 -5.09
CA ALA A 128 5.05 -10.95 -5.48
C ALA A 128 3.87 -10.93 -4.48
N TYR A 129 3.40 -12.10 -4.04
CA TYR A 129 2.34 -12.23 -3.03
C TYR A 129 2.77 -11.65 -1.69
N GLN A 130 3.95 -12.03 -1.21
CA GLN A 130 4.47 -11.54 0.07
C GLN A 130 4.59 -10.00 0.07
N THR A 131 5.09 -9.44 -1.03
CA THR A 131 5.25 -7.99 -1.18
C THR A 131 3.92 -7.27 -1.22
N LEU A 132 2.97 -7.73 -2.06
CA LEU A 132 1.68 -7.07 -2.18
C LEU A 132 0.88 -7.14 -0.88
N TYR A 133 0.93 -8.29 -0.19
CA TYR A 133 0.32 -8.46 1.13
C TYR A 133 0.93 -7.49 2.15
N TYR A 134 2.25 -7.49 2.28
CA TYR A 134 2.97 -6.62 3.22
C TYR A 134 2.62 -5.15 2.97
N VAL A 135 2.68 -4.73 1.71
CA VAL A 135 2.38 -3.36 1.31
C VAL A 135 0.95 -2.97 1.64
N LEU A 136 -0.04 -3.81 1.33
CA LEU A 136 -1.43 -3.48 1.61
C LEU A 136 -1.73 -3.41 3.11
N VAL A 137 -1.22 -4.35 3.91
CA VAL A 137 -1.43 -4.35 5.37
C VAL A 137 -0.80 -3.13 6.02
N GLU A 138 0.48 -2.87 5.74
CA GLU A 138 1.18 -1.73 6.34
C GLU A 138 0.66 -0.38 5.82
N PHE A 139 0.30 -0.30 4.54
CA PHE A 139 -0.37 0.89 4.00
C PHE A 139 -1.74 1.11 4.63
N SER A 140 -2.54 0.07 4.89
CA SER A 140 -3.81 0.22 5.61
C SER A 140 -3.62 0.83 6.99
N LYS A 141 -2.58 0.41 7.74
CA LYS A 141 -2.23 1.03 9.03
C LYS A 141 -1.86 2.50 8.86
N LEU A 142 -1.02 2.81 7.87
CA LEU A 142 -0.63 4.20 7.53
C LEU A 142 -1.82 5.08 7.13
N PHE A 143 -2.77 4.49 6.42
CA PHE A 143 -3.92 5.16 5.81
C PHE A 143 -5.14 5.26 6.73
N ALA A 144 -5.14 4.54 7.86
CA ALA A 144 -6.26 4.51 8.81
C ALA A 144 -6.71 5.88 9.32
N PRO A 145 -5.80 6.85 9.66
CA PRO A 145 -6.22 8.19 10.09
C PRO A 145 -6.92 9.00 8.98
N LEU A 146 -6.69 8.64 7.71
CA LEU A 146 -7.14 9.36 6.53
C LEU A 146 -8.47 8.83 5.98
N ALA A 147 -8.65 7.51 5.95
CA ALA A 147 -9.89 6.87 5.50
C ALA A 147 -10.19 5.61 6.35
N PRO A 148 -10.71 5.78 7.57
CA PRO A 148 -10.75 4.73 8.59
C PRO A 148 -11.55 3.50 8.16
N PHE A 149 -12.68 3.68 7.48
CA PHE A 149 -13.54 2.58 7.05
C PHE A 149 -12.93 1.77 5.91
N THR A 150 -12.27 2.44 4.95
CA THR A 150 -11.62 1.76 3.83
C THR A 150 -10.38 1.02 4.30
N ALA A 151 -9.57 1.65 5.13
CA ALA A 151 -8.41 1.03 5.76
C ALA A 151 -8.83 -0.20 6.58
N GLU A 152 -9.86 -0.08 7.41
CA GLU A 152 -10.37 -1.19 8.22
C GLU A 152 -10.82 -2.36 7.36
N ARG A 153 -11.62 -2.10 6.33
CA ARG A 153 -12.19 -3.17 5.50
C ARG A 153 -11.11 -3.95 4.74
N ILE A 154 -10.06 -3.26 4.26
CA ILE A 154 -8.92 -3.89 3.58
C ILE A 154 -8.09 -4.69 4.60
N TYR A 155 -7.74 -4.06 5.72
CA TYR A 155 -6.93 -4.68 6.78
C TYR A 155 -7.58 -5.96 7.30
N GLN A 156 -8.86 -5.92 7.69
CA GLN A 156 -9.57 -7.10 8.18
C GLN A 156 -9.64 -8.21 7.12
N GLY A 157 -9.88 -7.87 5.86
CA GLY A 157 -9.90 -8.85 4.77
C GLY A 157 -8.56 -9.57 4.55
N LEU A 158 -7.44 -8.97 4.96
CA LEU A 158 -6.10 -9.55 4.85
C LEU A 158 -5.59 -10.19 6.16
N THR A 159 -6.25 -9.91 7.28
CA THR A 159 -5.81 -10.35 8.62
C THR A 159 -6.81 -11.24 9.34
N GLU A 160 -7.93 -11.57 8.68
CA GLU A 160 -8.98 -12.43 9.22
C GLU A 160 -8.42 -13.76 9.76
N GLY A 161 -8.82 -14.11 10.98
CA GLY A 161 -8.39 -15.34 11.65
C GLY A 161 -6.94 -15.32 12.18
N LEU A 162 -6.24 -14.18 12.12
CA LEU A 162 -4.87 -14.04 12.62
C LEU A 162 -4.79 -13.44 14.03
N ALA A 163 -5.92 -13.10 14.66
CA ALA A 163 -6.00 -12.53 16.01
C ALA A 163 -5.24 -13.37 17.06
N GLN A 164 -5.44 -14.69 17.03
CA GLN A 164 -4.76 -15.64 17.92
C GLN A 164 -3.25 -15.72 17.69
N LYS A 165 -2.74 -15.13 16.60
CA LYS A 165 -1.32 -15.07 16.25
C LYS A 165 -0.70 -13.71 16.56
N GLY A 166 -1.37 -12.88 17.37
CA GLY A 166 -0.86 -11.58 17.80
C GLY A 166 -1.05 -10.45 16.78
N VAL A 167 -1.86 -10.67 15.74
CA VAL A 167 -2.25 -9.61 14.80
C VAL A 167 -3.49 -8.91 15.35
N ALA A 168 -3.50 -7.57 15.36
CA ALA A 168 -4.64 -6.82 15.88
C ALA A 168 -5.92 -7.10 15.06
N GLU A 169 -7.08 -7.20 15.71
CA GLU A 169 -8.38 -7.49 15.06
C GLU A 169 -8.91 -6.32 14.23
N SER A 170 -8.41 -5.13 14.48
CA SER A 170 -8.77 -3.89 13.79
C SER A 170 -7.51 -3.11 13.48
N VAL A 171 -7.52 -2.38 12.36
CA VAL A 171 -6.41 -1.50 12.00
C VAL A 171 -6.21 -0.40 13.04
N HIS A 172 -7.30 0.01 13.71
CA HIS A 172 -7.31 1.06 14.73
C HIS A 172 -6.76 0.60 16.09
N LEU A 173 -6.50 -0.71 16.23
CA LEU A 173 -5.81 -1.31 17.37
C LEU A 173 -4.35 -1.65 17.05
N SER A 174 -3.89 -1.32 15.84
CA SER A 174 -2.51 -1.52 15.42
C SER A 174 -1.66 -0.29 15.72
N ASP A 175 -0.38 -0.51 15.99
CA ASP A 175 0.60 0.58 16.04
C ASP A 175 0.78 1.23 14.67
N MET A 176 1.03 2.54 14.67
CA MET A 176 1.42 3.29 13.48
C MET A 176 2.74 2.71 12.94
N PRO A 177 2.81 2.29 11.67
CA PRO A 177 4.00 1.64 11.15
C PRO A 177 5.15 2.64 11.01
N MET A 178 6.35 2.23 11.44
CA MET A 178 7.55 3.06 11.40
C MET A 178 8.40 2.72 10.16
N PRO A 179 9.06 3.71 9.54
CA PRO A 179 9.97 3.45 8.43
C PRO A 179 11.17 2.61 8.88
N ILE A 180 11.59 1.70 8.01
CA ILE A 180 12.83 0.94 8.19
C ILE A 180 13.83 1.49 7.19
N GLU A 181 14.76 2.34 7.64
CA GLU A 181 15.70 3.07 6.76
C GLU A 181 16.50 2.16 5.82
N LYS A 182 16.89 0.96 6.29
CA LYS A 182 17.62 -0.03 5.45
C LYS A 182 16.80 -0.58 4.26
N LEU A 183 15.48 -0.39 4.25
CA LEU A 183 14.60 -0.82 3.17
C LEU A 183 14.32 0.30 2.16
N ILE A 184 14.80 1.52 2.43
CA ILE A 184 14.71 2.65 1.51
C ILE A 184 15.95 2.62 0.58
N ASP A 185 15.72 2.48 -0.72
CA ASP A 185 16.71 2.49 -1.79
C ASP A 185 16.43 3.64 -2.77
N PRO A 186 16.91 4.88 -2.46
CA PRO A 186 16.64 6.04 -3.30
C PRO A 186 17.19 5.91 -4.72
N ALA A 187 18.27 5.14 -4.90
CA ALA A 187 18.85 4.91 -6.21
C ALA A 187 17.92 4.04 -7.07
N LEU A 188 17.32 2.99 -6.50
CA LEU A 188 16.32 2.18 -7.17
C LEU A 188 15.04 2.97 -7.48
N GLU A 189 14.55 3.76 -6.51
CA GLU A 189 13.39 4.63 -6.72
C GLU A 189 13.59 5.58 -7.90
N ARG A 190 14.77 6.23 -7.98
CA ARG A 190 15.12 7.13 -9.08
C ARG A 190 15.24 6.42 -10.43
N ARG A 191 15.83 5.22 -10.47
CA ARG A 191 15.89 4.42 -11.72
C ARG A 191 14.49 4.09 -12.22
N MET A 192 13.61 3.67 -11.32
CA MET A 192 12.23 3.35 -11.66
C MET A 192 11.45 4.58 -12.11
N GLU A 193 11.64 5.75 -11.49
CA GLU A 193 11.09 7.02 -11.98
C GLU A 193 11.51 7.35 -13.42
N LEU A 194 12.79 7.16 -13.77
CA LEU A 194 13.26 7.39 -15.14
C LEU A 194 12.61 6.47 -16.15
N VAL A 195 12.46 5.17 -15.84
CA VAL A 195 11.80 4.20 -16.73
C VAL A 195 10.34 4.59 -16.98
N ARG A 196 9.67 5.09 -15.94
CA ARG A 196 8.27 5.53 -16.01
C ARG A 196 8.07 6.77 -16.87
N ASN A 197 9.03 7.68 -16.91
CA ASN A 197 8.94 8.90 -17.70
C ASN A 197 9.19 8.71 -19.21
N VAL A 198 9.68 7.53 -19.62
CA VAL A 198 9.96 7.20 -21.04
C VAL A 198 8.86 6.34 -21.67
N THR A 199 7.96 5.78 -20.87
CA THR A 199 6.89 4.86 -21.30
C THR A 199 5.53 5.54 -21.27
#